data_AF-A0A4Y9YEF6-F1
#
_entry.id   AF-A0A4Y9YEF6-F1
#
_cell.length_a   1.000
_cell.length_b   1.000
_cell.length_c   1.000
_cell.angle_alpha   90.00
_cell.angle_beta   90.00
_cell.angle_gamma   90.00
#
_symmetry.space_group_name_H-M   'P 1'
#
loop_
_entity.id
_entity.type
_entity.pdbx_description
1 polymer ?
#
loop_
_entity_poly.entity_id
_entity_poly.type
_entity_poly.pdbx_seq_one_letter_code
_entity_poly.pdbx_strand_id
1 'polypeptide(L)'
;MLQKEWWKTSTCWADIYFHQRNADEHQAALELRDAVLRLRRDGAFIAVPLFRVNTDPMGPHPVGSYEIWCPSESFASVYSYLCLNRGSLSILVHPLTREERKDHEIRNSWIGPSFPLDLSMLPVLADNVPLQYPSLKLGYSSEAPPLSLEDRRKIGANIERILKSEKEAAKAPSD
;
A
#
# COMPACT_ATOMS: atom_id res chain seq x y z
N MET A 1 -11.34 19.06 -11.73
CA MET A 1 -11.21 17.86 -12.59
C MET A 1 -10.93 16.68 -11.67
N LEU A 2 -11.96 16.01 -11.17
CA LEU A 2 -11.83 14.88 -10.24
C LEU A 2 -11.04 13.75 -10.92
N GLN A 3 -9.97 13.27 -10.26
CA GLN A 3 -9.20 12.09 -10.64
C GLN A 3 -10.17 10.92 -10.93
N LYS A 4 -10.49 10.65 -12.19
CA LYS A 4 -11.54 9.67 -12.53
C LYS A 4 -11.16 8.22 -12.22
N GLU A 5 -9.92 7.95 -11.80
CA GLU A 5 -9.37 6.58 -11.74
C GLU A 5 -8.50 6.28 -10.51
N TRP A 6 -8.46 7.14 -9.47
CA TRP A 6 -7.62 6.88 -8.28
C TRP A 6 -7.95 5.56 -7.58
N TRP A 7 -9.21 5.12 -7.65
CA TRP A 7 -9.70 3.85 -7.11
C TRP A 7 -9.18 2.62 -7.86
N LYS A 8 -8.53 2.80 -9.03
CA LYS A 8 -7.91 1.71 -9.81
C LYS A 8 -6.51 1.34 -9.33
N THR A 9 -6.01 1.94 -8.24
CA THR A 9 -4.80 1.43 -7.60
C THR A 9 -5.15 0.10 -6.93
N SER A 10 -4.90 -0.98 -7.66
CA SER A 10 -5.32 -2.31 -7.24
C SER A 10 -4.28 -3.02 -6.39
N THR A 11 -3.08 -2.44 -6.23
CA THR A 11 -1.99 -2.99 -5.42
C THR A 11 -1.13 -1.86 -4.84
N CYS A 12 -0.45 -2.16 -3.74
CA CYS A 12 0.51 -1.27 -3.09
C CYS A 12 1.78 -2.03 -2.68
N TRP A 13 2.84 -1.26 -2.46
CA TRP A 13 4.05 -1.73 -1.80
C TRP A 13 4.18 -1.08 -0.43
N ALA A 14 4.71 -1.86 0.51
CA ALA A 14 5.22 -1.37 1.77
C ALA A 14 6.72 -1.70 1.87
N ASP A 15 7.57 -0.68 1.95
CA ASP A 15 9.02 -0.82 2.11
C ASP A 15 9.39 -0.65 3.57
N ILE A 16 9.92 -1.70 4.18
CA ILE A 16 10.32 -1.71 5.59
C ILE A 16 11.79 -1.33 5.63
N TYR A 17 12.12 -0.21 6.29
CA TYR A 17 13.48 0.31 6.36
C TYR A 17 14.16 -0.03 7.67
N PHE A 18 15.48 -0.23 7.58
CA PHE A 18 16.40 -0.35 8.71
C PHE A 18 17.75 0.28 8.34
N HIS A 19 18.43 0.86 9.32
CA HIS A 19 19.79 1.36 9.11
C HIS A 19 20.77 0.19 9.00
N GLN A 20 21.62 0.23 7.97
CA GLN A 20 22.50 -0.88 7.55
C GLN A 20 23.46 -1.35 8.65
N ARG A 21 23.82 -0.45 9.57
CA ARG A 21 24.73 -0.71 10.69
C ARG A 21 24.01 -0.84 12.04
N ASN A 22 22.68 -0.89 12.03
CA ASN A 22 21.88 -1.12 13.24
C ASN A 22 21.36 -2.56 13.24
N ALA A 23 22.05 -3.43 14.01
CA ALA A 23 21.70 -4.84 14.09
C ALA A 23 20.30 -5.06 14.69
N ASP A 24 19.88 -4.23 15.63
CA ASP A 24 18.58 -4.35 16.29
C ASP A 24 17.43 -4.00 15.33
N GLU A 25 17.58 -2.93 14.54
CA GLU A 25 16.59 -2.60 13.50
C GLU A 25 16.54 -3.67 12.41
N HIS A 26 17.70 -4.18 11.97
CA HIS A 26 17.72 -5.24 10.97
C HIS A 26 17.02 -6.51 11.49
N GLN A 27 17.30 -6.91 12.74
CA GLN A 27 16.64 -8.04 13.38
C GLN A 27 15.13 -7.82 13.52
N ALA A 28 14.70 -6.64 14.00
CA ALA A 28 13.29 -6.30 14.12
C ALA A 28 12.58 -6.30 12.75
N ALA A 29 13.25 -5.85 11.70
CA ALA A 29 12.72 -5.85 10.33
C ALA A 29 12.48 -7.29 9.83
N LEU A 30 13.40 -8.22 10.11
CA LEU A 30 13.24 -9.64 9.78
C LEU A 30 12.14 -10.31 10.62
N GLU A 31 12.03 -9.98 11.91
CA GLU A 31 10.97 -10.50 12.78
C GLU A 31 9.58 -10.05 12.33
N LEU A 32 9.43 -8.78 11.92
CA LEU A 32 8.20 -8.26 11.33
C LEU A 32 7.86 -8.99 10.04
N ARG A 33 8.86 -9.25 9.19
CA ARG A 33 8.69 -10.01 7.95
C ARG A 33 8.16 -11.42 8.22
N ASP A 34 8.76 -12.11 9.18
CA ASP A 34 8.35 -13.45 9.58
C ASP A 34 6.94 -13.46 10.18
N ALA A 35 6.57 -12.42 10.93
CA ALA A 35 5.22 -12.28 11.46
C ALA A 35 4.19 -12.10 10.34
N VAL A 36 4.47 -11.25 9.34
CA VAL A 36 3.64 -11.10 8.13
C VAL A 36 3.50 -12.43 7.38
N LEU A 37 4.60 -13.19 7.23
CA LEU A 37 4.56 -14.51 6.57
C LEU A 37 3.72 -15.52 7.34
N ARG A 38 3.78 -15.55 8.68
CA ARG A 38 2.94 -16.39 9.53
C ARG A 38 1.46 -16.00 9.39
N LEU A 39 1.13 -14.71 9.46
CA LEU A 39 -0.24 -14.22 9.33
C LEU A 39 -0.84 -14.49 7.95
N ARG A 40 -0.03 -14.38 6.89
CA ARG A 40 -0.42 -14.79 5.53
C ARG A 40 -0.73 -16.29 5.48
N ARG A 41 0.16 -17.13 6.03
CA ARG A 41 -0.03 -18.59 6.09
C ARG A 41 -1.32 -18.94 6.83
N ASP A 42 -1.62 -18.22 7.91
CA ASP A 42 -2.77 -18.46 8.78
C ASP A 42 -4.07 -17.79 8.24
N GLY A 43 -4.00 -17.12 7.09
CA GLY A 43 -5.17 -16.56 6.39
C GLY A 43 -5.68 -15.22 6.90
N ALA A 44 -4.90 -14.49 7.71
CA ALA A 44 -5.32 -13.20 8.25
C ALA A 44 -5.44 -12.11 7.16
N PHE A 45 -4.57 -12.15 6.15
CA PHE A 45 -4.57 -11.27 4.99
C PHE A 45 -3.64 -11.82 3.90
N ILE A 46 -3.65 -11.18 2.73
CA ILE A 46 -2.74 -11.47 1.63
C ILE A 46 -1.67 -10.39 1.57
N ALA A 47 -0.44 -10.78 1.84
CA ALA A 47 0.75 -9.94 1.75
C ALA A 47 1.91 -10.79 1.26
N VAL A 48 2.75 -10.28 0.36
CA VAL A 48 3.86 -11.06 -0.21
C VAL A 48 5.16 -10.28 -0.04
N PRO A 49 5.89 -10.51 1.06
CA PRO A 49 7.25 -10.01 1.20
C PRO A 49 8.14 -10.57 0.09
N LEU A 50 8.92 -9.71 -0.58
CA LEU A 50 9.95 -10.16 -1.52
C LEU A 50 10.95 -11.08 -0.83
N PHE A 51 11.52 -12.02 -1.58
CA PHE A 51 12.55 -12.91 -1.03
C PHE A 51 13.81 -12.15 -0.60
N ARG A 52 14.24 -11.18 -1.42
CA ARG A 52 15.44 -10.37 -1.21
C ARG A 52 15.23 -9.37 -0.06
N VAL A 53 16.25 -9.26 0.78
CA VAL A 53 16.44 -8.14 1.72
C VAL A 53 17.65 -7.36 1.23
N ASN A 54 17.47 -6.07 0.98
CA ASN A 54 18.55 -5.18 0.58
C ASN A 54 19.26 -4.70 1.85
N THR A 55 20.51 -5.14 2.07
CA THR A 55 21.32 -4.72 3.23
C THR A 55 21.98 -3.35 3.04
N ASP A 56 21.88 -2.79 1.84
CA ASP A 56 22.49 -1.55 1.39
C ASP A 56 21.47 -0.74 0.58
N PRO A 57 21.68 0.58 0.37
CA PRO A 57 20.79 1.41 -0.43
C PRO A 57 20.62 0.81 -1.83
N MET A 58 19.38 0.78 -2.32
CA MET A 58 19.05 0.21 -3.63
C MET A 58 17.90 0.98 -4.27
N GLY A 59 18.04 1.36 -5.54
CA GLY A 59 17.02 2.16 -6.23
C GLY A 59 16.77 3.50 -5.51
N PRO A 60 15.50 3.88 -5.24
CA PRO A 60 15.20 5.13 -4.54
C PRO A 60 15.39 5.06 -3.02
N HIS A 61 15.71 3.88 -2.48
CA HIS A 61 15.73 3.59 -1.06
C HIS A 61 17.10 3.92 -0.45
N PRO A 62 17.19 4.89 0.48
CA PRO A 62 18.48 5.42 0.97
C PRO A 62 19.12 4.56 2.07
N VAL A 63 18.39 3.57 2.61
CA VAL A 63 18.89 2.63 3.63
C VAL A 63 18.52 1.20 3.29
N GLY A 64 18.92 0.24 4.15
CA GLY A 64 18.53 -1.15 3.97
C GLY A 64 17.01 -1.31 4.01
N SER A 65 16.47 -2.17 3.16
CA SER A 65 15.02 -2.35 3.04
C SER A 65 14.61 -3.72 2.52
N TYR A 66 13.33 -4.05 2.71
CA TYR A 66 12.65 -5.06 1.90
C TYR A 66 11.21 -4.62 1.61
N GLU A 67 10.65 -5.14 0.53
CA GLU A 67 9.33 -4.75 0.05
C GLU A 67 8.29 -5.84 0.38
N ILE A 68 7.07 -5.41 0.69
CA ILE A 68 5.89 -6.26 0.83
C ILE A 68 4.83 -5.82 -0.18
N TRP A 69 4.49 -6.71 -1.10
CA TRP A 69 3.37 -6.47 -2.00
C TRP A 69 2.06 -6.78 -1.29
N CYS A 70 1.06 -5.93 -1.44
CA CYS A 70 -0.28 -6.19 -0.96
C CYS A 70 -1.33 -5.79 -2.00
N PRO A 71 -2.30 -6.67 -2.31
CA PRO A 71 -3.42 -6.32 -3.16
C PRO A 71 -4.42 -5.42 -2.39
N SER A 72 -5.23 -4.64 -3.11
CA SER A 72 -6.16 -3.68 -2.51
C SER A 72 -7.16 -4.34 -1.57
N GLU A 73 -7.53 -5.59 -1.85
CA GLU A 73 -8.44 -6.41 -1.05
C GLU A 73 -7.91 -6.70 0.37
N SER A 74 -6.58 -6.69 0.57
CA SER A 74 -5.94 -6.92 1.88
C SER A 74 -5.26 -5.67 2.45
N PHE A 75 -5.29 -4.55 1.73
CA PHE A 75 -4.52 -3.36 2.08
C PHE A 75 -4.83 -2.85 3.49
N ALA A 76 -6.12 -2.69 3.83
CA ALA A 76 -6.51 -2.16 5.14
C ALA A 76 -5.98 -3.02 6.28
N SER A 77 -6.11 -4.36 6.18
CA SER A 77 -5.62 -5.29 7.21
C SER A 77 -4.10 -5.25 7.35
N VAL A 78 -3.37 -5.24 6.23
CA VAL A 78 -1.90 -5.16 6.23
C VAL A 78 -1.42 -3.82 6.79
N TYR A 79 -1.98 -2.71 6.29
CA TYR A 79 -1.64 -1.36 6.75
C TYR A 79 -1.89 -1.20 8.26
N SER A 80 -3.06 -1.62 8.75
CA SER A 80 -3.38 -1.59 10.18
C SER A 80 -2.42 -2.44 11.01
N TYR A 81 -2.08 -3.64 10.54
CA TYR A 81 -1.12 -4.50 11.24
C TYR A 81 0.26 -3.84 11.33
N LEU A 82 0.77 -3.28 10.24
CA LEU A 82 2.07 -2.59 10.21
C LEU A 82 2.07 -1.35 11.13
N CYS A 83 1.00 -0.55 11.13
CA CYS A 83 0.83 0.57 12.05
C CYS A 83 0.99 0.17 13.52
N LEU A 84 0.44 -1.00 13.90
CA LEU A 84 0.43 -1.47 15.29
C LEU A 84 1.71 -2.22 15.68
N ASN A 85 2.42 -2.83 14.72
CA ASN A 85 3.47 -3.82 15.01
C ASN A 85 4.87 -3.46 14.48
N ARG A 86 5.05 -2.32 13.80
CA ARG A 86 6.37 -1.92 13.25
C ARG A 86 7.45 -1.63 14.30
N GLY A 87 7.08 -1.46 15.57
CA GLY A 87 8.00 -0.97 16.60
C GLY A 87 8.58 0.39 16.23
N SER A 88 9.91 0.50 16.16
CA SER A 88 10.63 1.72 15.77
C SER A 88 10.88 1.85 14.26
N LEU A 89 10.62 0.81 13.46
CA LEU A 89 10.93 0.80 12.02
C LEU A 89 10.11 1.82 11.25
N SER A 90 10.69 2.42 10.21
CA SER A 90 9.98 3.27 9.27
C SER A 90 9.48 2.45 8.08
N ILE A 91 8.27 2.76 7.60
CA ILE A 91 7.67 2.06 6.47
C ILE A 91 7.17 3.07 5.44
N LEU A 92 7.68 3.01 4.22
CA LEU A 92 7.09 3.72 3.08
C LEU A 92 5.94 2.86 2.55
N VAL A 93 4.80 3.47 2.30
CA VAL A 93 3.66 2.80 1.66
C VAL A 93 3.26 3.61 0.45
N HIS A 94 3.26 3.00 -0.73
CA HIS A 94 2.90 3.70 -1.96
C HIS A 94 2.10 2.81 -2.92
N PRO A 95 1.23 3.42 -3.76
CA PRO A 95 0.53 2.68 -4.80
C PRO A 95 1.51 2.20 -5.89
N LEU A 96 1.06 1.26 -6.71
CA LEU A 96 1.84 0.75 -7.84
C LEU A 96 1.16 1.11 -9.17
N THR A 97 1.52 2.26 -9.75
CA THR A 97 1.01 2.72 -11.04
C THR A 97 2.12 2.82 -12.07
N ARG A 98 1.81 3.35 -13.25
CA ARG A 98 2.82 3.68 -14.28
C ARG A 98 3.61 4.93 -13.92
N GLU A 99 3.13 5.76 -13.01
CA GLU A 99 3.79 7.00 -12.59
C GLU A 99 4.65 6.75 -11.34
N GLU A 100 5.59 5.81 -11.39
CA GLU A 100 6.35 5.33 -10.22
C GLU A 100 6.99 6.46 -9.42
N ARG A 101 7.62 7.45 -10.10
CA ARG A 101 8.19 8.62 -9.42
C ARG A 101 7.15 9.36 -8.58
N LYS A 102 5.95 9.58 -9.13
CA LYS A 102 4.86 10.27 -8.44
C LYS A 102 4.27 9.43 -7.30
N ASP A 103 4.25 8.12 -7.48
CA ASP A 103 3.84 7.17 -6.45
C ASP A 103 4.76 7.26 -5.23
N HIS A 104 6.07 7.33 -5.45
CA HIS A 104 7.08 7.50 -4.40
C HIS A 104 7.19 8.93 -3.86
N GLU A 105 6.83 9.96 -4.63
CA GLU A 105 7.03 11.35 -4.24
C GLU A 105 5.83 11.95 -3.50
N ILE A 106 4.63 11.85 -4.08
CA ILE A 106 3.45 12.60 -3.59
C ILE A 106 2.22 11.74 -3.29
N ARG A 107 2.18 10.48 -3.74
CA ARG A 107 1.09 9.54 -3.42
C ARG A 107 1.48 8.52 -2.36
N ASN A 108 2.67 8.66 -1.80
CA ASN A 108 3.12 7.82 -0.70
C ASN A 108 2.44 8.21 0.61
N SER A 109 2.62 7.33 1.58
CA SER A 109 2.42 7.59 2.99
C SER A 109 3.57 6.95 3.76
N TRP A 110 3.82 7.46 4.97
CA TRP A 110 4.84 6.91 5.86
C TRP A 110 4.19 6.44 7.16
N ILE A 111 4.55 5.23 7.59
CA ILE A 111 4.27 4.74 8.94
C ILE A 111 5.55 4.90 9.75
N GLY A 112 5.57 5.89 10.64
CA GLY A 112 6.78 6.32 11.35
C GLY A 112 7.53 7.46 10.64
N PRO A 113 8.78 7.75 11.04
CA PRO A 113 9.60 8.80 10.43
C PRO A 113 9.88 8.53 8.95
N SER A 114 9.82 9.55 8.10
CA SER A 114 10.12 9.40 6.67
C SER A 114 11.62 9.45 6.38
N PHE A 115 12.05 8.73 5.33
CA PHE A 115 13.38 8.88 4.75
C PHE A 115 13.36 9.78 3.49
N PRO A 116 14.44 10.53 3.22
CA PRO A 116 14.58 11.29 1.98
C PRO A 116 14.97 10.33 0.83
N LEU A 117 13.98 9.97 0.00
CA LEU A 117 14.18 9.06 -1.14
C LEU A 117 15.00 9.73 -2.27
N ASP A 118 15.84 8.96 -2.95
CA ASP A 118 16.48 9.40 -4.20
C ASP A 118 15.59 9.08 -5.41
N LEU A 119 14.80 10.07 -5.83
CA LEU A 119 13.85 9.92 -6.92
C LEU A 119 14.48 10.02 -8.31
N SER A 120 15.80 10.28 -8.41
CA SER A 120 16.48 10.50 -9.69
C SER A 120 16.49 9.25 -10.59
N MET A 121 16.40 8.07 -9.97
CA MET A 121 16.45 6.77 -10.62
C MET A 121 15.09 6.26 -11.10
N LEU A 122 13.98 6.91 -10.70
CA LEU A 122 12.62 6.46 -11.01
C LEU A 122 12.11 7.04 -12.35
N PRO A 123 11.50 6.22 -13.22
CA PRO A 123 10.88 6.72 -14.43
C PRO A 123 9.66 7.60 -14.09
N VAL A 124 9.46 8.65 -14.88
CA VAL A 124 8.26 9.51 -14.76
C VAL A 124 7.01 8.76 -15.20
N LEU A 125 7.13 7.95 -16.26
CA LEU A 125 6.05 7.12 -16.78
C LEU A 125 6.62 5.82 -17.36
N ALA A 126 6.19 4.68 -16.83
CA ALA A 126 6.49 3.35 -17.36
C ALA A 126 5.53 2.98 -18.51
N ASP A 127 5.98 2.11 -19.42
CA ASP A 127 5.15 1.61 -20.53
C ASP A 127 3.98 0.76 -20.02
N ASN A 128 4.24 -0.08 -19.02
CA ASN A 128 3.28 -1.03 -18.44
C ASN A 128 3.14 -0.80 -16.94
N VAL A 129 1.99 -1.20 -16.37
CA VAL A 129 1.87 -1.34 -14.92
C VAL A 129 2.76 -2.52 -14.50
N PRO A 130 3.64 -2.39 -13.49
CA PRO A 130 4.46 -3.49 -13.03
C PRO A 130 3.58 -4.51 -12.28
N LEU A 131 3.03 -5.47 -13.02
CA LEU A 131 2.19 -6.54 -12.48
C LEU A 131 3.01 -7.44 -11.57
N GLN A 132 2.46 -7.73 -10.39
CA GLN A 132 3.09 -8.61 -9.40
C GLN A 132 2.14 -9.73 -9.02
N TYR A 133 2.67 -10.94 -8.96
CA TYR A 133 1.95 -12.17 -8.61
C TYR A 133 0.63 -12.40 -9.38
N PRO A 134 0.64 -12.39 -10.73
CA PRO A 134 -0.58 -12.54 -11.53
C PRO A 134 -1.31 -13.87 -11.29
N SER A 135 -0.59 -14.91 -10.86
CA SER A 135 -1.17 -16.21 -10.49
C SER A 135 -2.16 -16.13 -9.32
N LEU A 136 -2.08 -15.10 -8.48
CA LEU A 136 -3.00 -14.91 -7.37
C LEU A 136 -4.35 -14.34 -7.81
N LYS A 137 -4.45 -13.77 -9.02
CA LYS A 137 -5.67 -13.13 -9.55
C LYS A 137 -6.28 -12.08 -8.60
N LEU A 138 -5.42 -11.26 -8.02
CA LEU A 138 -5.80 -10.20 -7.09
C LEU A 138 -5.26 -8.86 -7.58
N GLY A 139 -5.83 -7.77 -7.04
CA GLY A 139 -5.44 -6.44 -7.45
C GLY A 139 -5.58 -6.24 -8.96
N TYR A 140 -4.50 -5.84 -9.64
CA TYR A 140 -4.54 -5.59 -11.10
C TYR A 140 -4.81 -6.85 -11.93
N SER A 141 -4.59 -8.04 -11.35
CA SER A 141 -4.86 -9.32 -12.00
C SER A 141 -6.22 -9.91 -11.62
N SER A 142 -7.05 -9.17 -10.90
CA SER A 142 -8.40 -9.63 -10.53
C SER A 142 -9.30 -9.76 -11.75
N GLU A 143 -9.94 -10.92 -11.89
CA GLU A 143 -10.97 -11.20 -12.90
C GLU A 143 -12.38 -10.86 -12.37
N ALA A 144 -12.51 -10.50 -11.09
CA ALA A 144 -13.79 -10.14 -10.51
C ALA A 144 -14.31 -8.83 -11.12
N PRO A 145 -15.61 -8.75 -11.49
CA PRO A 145 -16.16 -7.54 -12.06
C PRO A 145 -16.12 -6.40 -11.03
N PRO A 146 -15.51 -5.24 -11.35
CA PRO A 146 -15.51 -4.10 -10.44
C PRO A 146 -16.92 -3.51 -10.32
N LEU A 147 -17.24 -2.95 -9.15
CA LEU A 147 -18.47 -2.16 -9.00
C LEU A 147 -18.50 -1.03 -10.03
N SER A 148 -19.56 -0.98 -10.84
CA SER A 148 -19.74 0.08 -11.82
C SER A 148 -19.89 1.44 -11.15
N LEU A 149 -19.66 2.52 -11.89
CA LEU A 149 -19.91 3.87 -11.37
C LEU A 149 -21.39 4.05 -10.95
N GLU A 150 -22.31 3.41 -11.66
CA GLU A 150 -23.73 3.43 -11.33
C GLU A 150 -24.02 2.72 -10.01
N ASP A 151 -23.45 1.52 -9.80
CA ASP A 151 -23.62 0.77 -8.55
C ASP A 151 -23.07 1.57 -7.37
N ARG A 152 -21.89 2.18 -7.54
CA ARG A 152 -21.29 3.05 -6.51
C ARG A 152 -22.17 4.25 -6.19
N ARG A 153 -22.78 4.88 -7.19
CA ARG A 153 -23.73 5.99 -7.00
C ARG A 153 -24.98 5.54 -6.25
N LYS A 154 -25.53 4.37 -6.57
CA LYS A 154 -26.68 3.78 -5.86
C LYS A 154 -26.35 3.52 -4.39
N ILE A 155 -25.19 2.94 -4.11
CA ILE A 155 -24.68 2.72 -2.75
C ILE A 155 -24.58 4.05 -2.01
N GLY A 156 -23.94 5.06 -2.61
CA GLY A 156 -23.80 6.39 -2.01
C GLY A 156 -25.14 7.05 -1.70
N ALA A 157 -26.08 7.05 -2.64
CA ALA A 157 -27.43 7.60 -2.42
C ALA A 157 -28.18 6.88 -1.29
N ASN A 158 -28.00 5.57 -1.15
CA ASN A 158 -28.59 4.79 -0.06
C ASN A 158 -27.94 5.13 1.30
N ILE A 159 -26.63 5.31 1.35
CA ILE A 159 -25.90 5.75 2.56
C ILE A 159 -26.44 7.12 3.00
N GLU A 160 -26.53 8.10 2.09
CA GLU A 160 -27.06 9.43 2.40
C GLU A 160 -28.50 9.38 2.92
N ARG A 161 -29.33 8.48 2.38
CA ARG A 161 -30.69 8.27 2.90
C ARG A 161 -30.70 7.78 4.34
N ILE A 162 -29.78 6.88 4.72
CA ILE A 162 -29.64 6.36 6.09
C ILE A 162 -29.09 7.44 7.02
N LEU A 163 -28.01 8.13 6.60
CA LEU A 163 -27.34 9.14 7.43
C LEU A 163 -28.22 10.38 7.71
N LYS A 164 -29.28 10.63 6.94
CA LYS A 164 -30.26 11.70 7.23
C LYS A 164 -30.88 11.60 8.63
N SER A 165 -31.03 10.41 9.19
CA SER A 165 -31.55 10.22 10.54
C SER A 165 -30.47 10.19 11.63
N GLU A 166 -29.19 10.12 11.26
CA GLU A 166 -28.07 10.04 12.20
C GLU A 166 -27.65 11.44 12.65
N LYS A 167 -27.93 11.79 13.92
CA LYS A 167 -27.73 13.15 14.45
C LYS A 167 -26.26 13.59 14.47
N GLU A 168 -25.34 12.65 14.59
CA GLU A 168 -23.89 12.91 14.64
C GLU A 168 -23.22 12.88 13.26
N ALA A 169 -23.94 12.44 12.22
CA ALA A 169 -23.42 12.42 10.86
C ALA A 169 -23.49 13.83 10.24
N ALA A 170 -22.35 14.32 9.73
CA ALA A 170 -22.34 15.51 8.90
C ALA A 170 -23.18 15.28 7.63
N LYS A 171 -23.97 16.28 7.24
CA LYS A 171 -24.80 16.19 6.03
C LYS A 171 -23.93 16.41 4.79
N ALA A 172 -24.17 15.61 3.74
CA ALA A 172 -23.55 15.86 2.45
C ALA A 172 -23.94 17.26 1.90
N PRO A 173 -23.02 17.96 1.22
CA PRO A 173 -23.32 19.19 0.50
C PRO A 173 -24.39 18.98 -0.59
N SER A 174 -25.10 20.05 -0.97
CA SER A 174 -26.27 20.01 -1.89
C SER A 174 -25.97 20.46 -3.32
N ASP A 175 -24.69 20.72 -3.60
CA ASP A 175 -24.14 21.40 -4.77
C ASP A 175 -23.80 20.47 -5.95
#